data_AF-A0A227J0D2-F1
#
_entry.id   AF-A0A227J0D2-F1
#
_cell.length_a   1.000
_cell.length_b   1.000
_cell.length_c   1.000
_cell.angle_alpha   90.00
_cell.angle_beta   90.00
_cell.angle_gamma   90.00
#
_symmetry.space_group_name_H-M   'P 1'
#
loop_
_entity.id
_entity.type
_entity.pdbx_description
1 polymer ?
#
loop_
_entity_poly.entity_id
_entity_poly.type
_entity_poly.pdbx_seq_one_letter_code
_entity_poly.pdbx_strand_id
1 'polypeptide(L)'
;SPSDMKNHTRVAVLGDQIAQMGGIQIGDRLKVNGIPFLVIGITVGEDTGISFGDSRTVFIPQTTYRDLWDAKPWMVLMKPRDGMDAPSFR
;
A
#
# COMPACT_ATOMS: atom_id res chain seq x y z
N SER A 1 -10.35 -0.80 -0.03
CA SER A 1 -11.50 -0.62 -0.96
C SER A 1 -11.85 0.86 -1.10
N PRO A 2 -12.71 1.28 -2.06
CA PRO A 2 -13.20 2.65 -2.13
C PRO A 2 -13.91 3.10 -0.83
N SER A 3 -14.59 2.20 -0.14
CA SER A 3 -15.21 2.46 1.17
C SER A 3 -14.16 2.79 2.23
N ASP A 4 -13.05 2.03 2.27
CA ASP A 4 -11.96 2.30 3.21
C ASP A 4 -11.30 3.65 2.97
N MET A 5 -11.17 4.06 1.71
CA MET A 5 -10.67 5.39 1.38
C MET A 5 -11.63 6.49 1.85
N LYS A 6 -12.93 6.34 1.58
CA LYS A 6 -13.97 7.29 2.00
C LYS A 6 -14.07 7.43 3.52
N ASN A 7 -13.87 6.34 4.24
CA ASN A 7 -13.98 6.30 5.70
C ASN A 7 -12.64 6.47 6.42
N HIS A 8 -11.55 6.71 5.67
CA HIS A 8 -10.20 6.86 6.21
C HIS A 8 -9.81 5.68 7.12
N THR A 9 -10.24 4.47 6.75
CA THR A 9 -10.10 3.28 7.59
C THR A 9 -8.63 2.90 7.74
N ARG A 10 -8.22 2.51 8.95
CA ARG A 10 -6.88 1.98 9.25
C ARG A 10 -6.80 0.48 8.96
N VAL A 11 -6.74 0.14 7.68
CA VAL A 11 -6.50 -1.21 7.17
C VAL A 11 -5.20 -1.28 6.39
N ALA A 12 -4.58 -2.46 6.35
CA ALA A 12 -3.33 -2.71 5.64
C ALA A 12 -3.39 -4.01 4.82
N VAL A 13 -2.68 -4.00 3.70
CA VAL A 13 -2.32 -5.20 2.93
C VAL A 13 -0.81 -5.35 2.99
N LEU A 14 -0.33 -6.54 3.38
CA LEU A 14 1.10 -6.78 3.63
C LEU A 14 1.74 -7.55 2.49
N GLY A 15 3.01 -7.27 2.23
CA GLY A 15 3.90 -8.19 1.53
C GLY A 15 4.02 -9.52 2.28
N ASP A 16 4.17 -10.62 1.55
CA ASP A 16 4.32 -11.97 2.11
C ASP A 16 5.51 -12.08 3.07
N GLN A 17 6.66 -11.49 2.76
CA GLN A 17 7.83 -11.55 3.64
C GLN A 17 7.60 -10.82 4.98
N ILE A 18 6.91 -9.67 4.98
CA ILE A 18 6.55 -8.96 6.23
C ILE A 18 5.58 -9.79 7.05
N ALA A 19 4.59 -10.40 6.40
CA ALA A 19 3.64 -11.29 7.07
C ALA A 19 4.36 -12.49 7.71
N GLN A 20 5.25 -13.16 6.96
CA GLN A 20 6.02 -14.30 7.45
C GLN A 20 6.96 -13.93 8.60
N MET A 21 7.71 -12.83 8.48
CA MET A 21 8.64 -12.37 9.53
C MET A 21 7.92 -12.05 10.83
N GLY A 22 6.72 -11.46 10.75
CA GLY A 22 5.93 -11.10 11.92
C GLY A 22 5.00 -12.21 12.44
N GLY A 23 4.91 -13.35 11.73
CA GLY A 23 3.86 -14.36 12.00
C GLY A 23 2.45 -13.80 11.88
N ILE A 24 2.24 -12.80 11.02
CA ILE A 24 1.00 -12.03 10.91
C ILE A 24 0.06 -12.69 9.90
N GLN A 25 -1.21 -12.79 10.27
CA GLN A 25 -2.29 -13.33 9.46
C GLN A 25 -3.35 -12.27 9.13
N ILE A 26 -4.24 -12.57 8.19
CA ILE A 26 -5.41 -11.73 7.94
C ILE A 26 -6.28 -11.73 9.21
N GLY A 27 -6.72 -10.55 9.63
CA GLY A 27 -7.45 -10.32 10.88
C GLY A 27 -6.57 -9.80 12.02
N ASP A 28 -5.25 -9.95 11.93
CA ASP A 28 -4.33 -9.42 12.94
C ASP A 28 -4.15 -7.91 12.82
N ARG A 29 -3.42 -7.33 13.80
CA ARG A 29 -3.04 -5.92 13.79
C ARG A 29 -1.53 -5.75 13.68
N LEU A 30 -1.11 -4.93 12.73
CA LEU A 30 0.26 -4.46 12.56
C LEU A 30 0.35 -2.99 12.96
N LYS A 31 1.49 -2.55 13.50
CA LYS A 31 1.78 -1.12 13.67
C LYS A 31 2.64 -0.60 12.51
N VAL A 32 2.17 0.46 11.85
CA VAL A 32 2.94 1.24 10.86
C VAL A 32 3.34 2.55 11.53
N ASN A 33 4.64 2.78 11.73
CA ASN A 33 5.18 3.90 12.50
C ASN A 33 4.47 4.12 13.84
N GLY A 34 4.21 3.03 14.58
CA GLY A 34 3.54 3.06 15.89
C GLY A 34 2.00 3.07 15.86
N ILE A 35 1.39 3.30 14.69
CA ILE A 35 -0.08 3.40 14.54
C ILE A 35 -0.66 2.04 14.12
N PRO A 36 -1.69 1.51 14.81
CA PRO A 36 -2.23 0.17 14.52
C PRO A 36 -3.16 0.16 13.30
N PHE A 37 -3.01 -0.86 12.45
CA PHE A 37 -3.82 -1.16 11.26
C PHE A 37 -4.31 -2.60 11.31
N LEU A 38 -5.55 -2.84 10.89
CA LEU A 38 -6.11 -4.19 10.68
C LEU A 38 -5.58 -4.77 9.36
N VAL A 39 -5.01 -5.97 9.40
CA VAL A 39 -4.54 -6.66 8.21
C VAL A 39 -5.73 -7.33 7.50
N ILE A 40 -6.00 -6.89 6.27
CA ILE A 40 -7.14 -7.36 5.47
C ILE A 40 -6.72 -8.14 4.22
N GLY A 41 -5.41 -8.28 4.00
CA GLY A 41 -4.86 -9.01 2.88
C GLY A 41 -3.35 -9.20 3.01
N ILE A 42 -2.85 -10.24 2.37
CA ILE A 42 -1.42 -10.50 2.21
C ILE A 42 -1.22 -10.77 0.72
N THR A 43 -0.29 -10.06 0.08
CA THR A 43 0.05 -10.33 -1.32
C THR A 43 0.83 -11.62 -1.40
N VAL A 44 0.53 -12.45 -2.40
CA VAL A 44 1.34 -13.64 -2.71
C VAL A 44 2.45 -13.17 -3.65
N GLY A 45 3.72 -13.42 -3.31
CA GLY A 45 4.81 -13.12 -4.24
C GLY A 45 4.68 -13.97 -5.51
N GLU A 46 4.91 -13.35 -6.69
CA GLU A 46 5.86 -13.81 -7.72
C GLU A 46 5.78 -13.04 -9.06
N ASP A 47 6.95 -12.93 -9.70
CA ASP A 47 7.28 -12.70 -11.12
C ASP A 47 6.26 -12.00 -12.01
N THR A 48 6.15 -10.66 -11.96
CA THR A 48 5.65 -9.89 -13.12
C THR A 48 6.15 -8.44 -13.13
N GLY A 49 7.17 -8.18 -13.95
CA GLY A 49 7.41 -6.93 -14.69
C GLY A 49 7.78 -5.64 -13.95
N ILE A 50 7.24 -5.40 -12.76
CA ILE A 50 7.53 -4.22 -11.92
C ILE A 50 7.78 -4.72 -10.50
N SER A 51 9.04 -5.00 -10.18
CA SER A 51 9.45 -5.21 -8.80
C SER A 51 9.46 -3.84 -8.11
N PHE A 52 8.54 -3.61 -7.18
CA PHE A 52 8.49 -2.41 -6.35
C PHE A 52 9.58 -2.37 -5.26
N GLY A 53 10.62 -3.19 -5.37
CA GLY A 53 11.60 -3.35 -4.31
C GLY A 53 10.95 -3.98 -3.08
N ASP A 54 11.12 -5.30 -2.99
CA ASP A 54 10.80 -6.15 -1.84
C ASP A 54 9.33 -6.51 -1.59
N SER A 55 9.17 -7.78 -1.28
CA SER A 55 8.13 -8.41 -0.44
C SER A 55 8.00 -7.78 0.97
N ARG A 56 8.73 -6.68 1.23
CA ARG A 56 8.75 -5.90 2.47
C ARG A 56 7.93 -4.62 2.39
N THR A 57 6.77 -4.69 1.75
CA THR A 57 5.88 -3.55 1.55
C THR A 57 4.63 -3.64 2.41
N VAL A 58 4.08 -2.49 2.74
CA VAL A 58 2.78 -2.34 3.39
C VAL A 58 1.97 -1.35 2.59
N PHE A 59 0.81 -1.78 2.11
CA PHE A 59 -0.13 -0.92 1.41
C PHE A 59 -1.24 -0.48 2.37
N ILE A 60 -1.47 0.82 2.41
CA ILE A 60 -2.55 1.45 3.20
C ILE A 60 -3.37 2.38 2.29
N PRO A 61 -4.62 2.71 2.65
CA PRO A 61 -5.39 3.68 1.89
C PRO A 61 -4.68 5.03 1.81
N GLN A 62 -4.62 5.62 0.62
CA GLN A 62 -3.93 6.91 0.41
C GLN A 62 -4.50 8.05 1.25
N THR A 63 -5.80 8.03 1.55
CA THR A 63 -6.45 9.03 2.41
C THR A 63 -5.95 8.90 3.85
N THR A 64 -5.89 7.67 4.36
CA THR A 64 -5.31 7.38 5.68
C THR A 64 -3.83 7.79 5.77
N TYR A 65 -3.04 7.60 4.71
CA TYR A 65 -1.66 8.09 4.69
C TYR A 65 -1.59 9.62 4.86
N ARG A 66 -2.41 10.36 4.08
CA ARG A 66 -2.44 11.83 4.11
C ARG A 66 -2.94 12.41 5.44
N ASP A 67 -3.80 11.69 6.16
CA ASP A 67 -4.26 12.10 7.48
C ASP A 67 -3.18 11.97 8.56
N LEU A 68 -2.37 10.91 8.47
CA LEU A 68 -1.47 10.51 9.55
C LEU A 68 -0.07 11.11 9.41
N TRP A 69 0.39 11.31 8.17
CA TRP A 69 1.73 11.80 7.92
C TRP A 69 1.70 13.00 6.97
N ASP A 70 2.19 14.13 7.45
CA ASP A 70 2.45 15.33 6.65
C ASP A 70 3.80 15.18 5.92
N ALA A 71 3.86 14.23 4.99
CA ALA A 71 5.04 13.95 4.20
C ALA A 71 4.69 13.89 2.72
N LYS A 72 5.52 14.53 1.89
CA LYS A 72 5.38 14.48 0.44
C LYS A 72 5.72 13.07 -0.05
N PRO A 73 4.85 12.41 -0.83
CA PRO A 73 5.20 11.13 -1.43
C PRO A 73 6.39 11.30 -2.38
N TRP A 74 7.35 10.39 -2.29
CA TRP A 74 8.54 10.40 -3.15
C TRP A 74 8.24 9.91 -4.57
N MET A 75 7.11 9.21 -4.77
CA MET A 75 6.64 8.69 -6.05
C MET A 75 5.11 8.70 -6.12
N VAL A 76 4.57 8.95 -7.32
CA VAL A 76 3.14 8.81 -7.62
C VAL A 76 3.00 7.99 -8.89
N LEU A 77 2.23 6.91 -8.83
CA LEU A 77 1.87 6.10 -10.00
C LEU A 77 0.53 6.59 -10.53
N MET A 78 0.48 6.93 -11.82
CA MET A 78 -0.72 7.42 -12.47
C MET A 78 -1.03 6.58 -13.70
N LYS A 79 -2.30 6.23 -13.87
CA LYS A 79 -2.78 5.61 -15.11
C LYS A 79 -2.93 6.70 -16.19
N PRO A 80 -2.34 6.53 -17.39
CA PRO A 80 -2.60 7.42 -18.51
C PRO A 80 -4.07 7.48 -18.88
N ARG A 81 -4.49 8.65 -19.36
CA ARG A 81 -5.71 8.75 -20.16
C ARG A 81 -5.40 8.25 -21.57
N ASP A 82 -6.40 7.70 -22.25
CA ASP A 82 -6.24 7.21 -23.61
C ASP A 82 -5.75 8.31 -24.55
N GLY A 83 -4.77 7.98 -25.40
CA GLY A 83 -4.14 8.92 -26.33
C GLY A 83 -3.08 9.85 -25.70
N MET A 84 -2.71 9.65 -24.44
CA MET A 84 -1.64 10.39 -23.78
C MET A 84 -0.29 9.69 -23.95
N ASP A 85 0.65 10.33 -24.65
CA ASP A 85 2.00 9.79 -24.84
C ASP A 85 2.86 9.95 -23.58
N ALA A 86 3.78 9.01 -23.37
CA ALA A 86 4.69 8.96 -22.21
C ALA A 86 5.46 10.27 -21.91
N PRO A 87 5.88 11.11 -22.89
CA PRO A 87 6.51 12.40 -22.62
C PRO A 87 5.60 13.40 -21.90
N SER A 88 4.28 13.23 -21.99
CA SER A 88 3.28 14.11 -21.36
C SER A 88 3.20 13.96 -19.83
N PHE A 89 3.95 13.02 -19.26
CA PHE A 89 4.03 12.74 -17.82
C PHE A 89 5.19 13.45 -17.10
N ARG A 90 5.99 14.25 -17.81
CA ARG A 90 7.11 15.01 -17.24
C ARG A 90 6.69 16.37 -16.71
#